data_AF-A0A933L5I2-F1
#
_entry.id   AF-A0A933L5I2-F1
#
_cell.length_a   1.000
_cell.length_b   1.000
_cell.length_c   1.000
_cell.angle_alpha   90.00
_cell.angle_beta   90.00
_cell.angle_gamma   90.00
#
_symmetry.space_group_name_H-M   'P 1'
#
loop_
_entity.id
_entity.type
_entity.pdbx_description
1 polymer ?
#
loop_
_entity_poly.entity_id
_entity_poly.type
_entity_poly.pdbx_seq_one_letter_code
_entity_poly.pdbx_strand_id
1 'polypeptide(L)'
;MKNKKNITEICSSDPIRDAWESLGIAFVFNKSQVRHADPEFTLLQTLGELYEDRKMLKLILAWLREYRELIHVERVKALSVNLSPINLAWLGCIALHQANEGDLRCHVIIRLVEKKLGKYAPYFKMTHFDALQGKRLGVDPFFAQFGLPIPCLQAADERKIRPRKHVIASHLWLRMRLLFGTNWRADIAVVMIRGLAQTPYQTAKILGCNYETAYRNWKSLKETEVETLGFVVK
;
A
#
# COMPACT_ATOMS: atom_id res chain seq x y z
N MET A 1 -18.01 23.09 42.41
CA MET A 1 -16.82 22.89 41.56
C MET A 1 -16.88 21.49 40.96
N LYS A 2 -17.12 21.36 39.65
CA LYS A 2 -17.24 20.05 38.97
C LYS A 2 -15.85 19.60 38.51
N ASN A 3 -15.32 18.54 39.11
CA ASN A 3 -14.07 17.88 38.70
C ASN A 3 -14.22 17.34 37.27
N LYS A 4 -13.61 18.03 36.28
CA LYS A 4 -13.36 17.45 34.96
C LYS A 4 -12.30 16.37 35.12
N LYS A 5 -12.72 15.11 35.08
CA LYS A 5 -11.81 13.97 34.93
C LYS A 5 -11.07 14.14 33.60
N ASN A 6 -9.78 14.45 33.67
CA ASN A 6 -8.87 14.29 32.54
C ASN A 6 -8.77 12.79 32.24
N ILE A 7 -9.59 12.33 31.29
CA ILE A 7 -9.40 11.03 30.66
C ILE A 7 -8.16 11.20 29.78
N THR A 8 -7.01 10.80 30.32
CA THR A 8 -5.84 10.51 29.51
C THR A 8 -6.21 9.32 28.62
N GLU A 9 -6.74 9.63 27.44
CA GLU A 9 -6.94 8.70 26.33
C GLU A 9 -5.58 8.06 26.05
N ILE A 10 -5.42 6.80 26.46
CA ILE A 10 -4.32 5.95 26.04
C ILE A 10 -4.58 5.67 24.57
N CYS A 11 -4.02 6.53 23.71
CA CYS A 11 -4.06 6.32 22.29
C CYS A 11 -3.13 5.15 21.98
N SER A 12 -3.67 3.94 21.89
CA SER A 12 -2.94 2.82 21.28
C SER A 12 -2.67 3.22 19.83
N SER A 13 -1.43 3.63 19.54
CA SER A 13 -1.03 4.02 18.19
C SER A 13 -1.02 2.77 17.32
N ASP A 14 -2.05 2.62 16.49
CA ASP A 14 -2.10 1.60 15.45
C ASP A 14 -1.17 2.05 14.30
N PRO A 15 -0.01 1.39 14.12
CA PRO A 15 0.99 1.83 13.15
C PRO A 15 0.51 1.71 11.69
N ILE A 16 -0.40 0.77 11.39
CA ILE A 16 -0.94 0.59 10.04
C ILE A 16 -1.94 1.70 9.73
N ARG A 17 -2.79 2.05 10.71
CA ARG A 17 -3.67 3.21 10.59
C ARG A 17 -2.90 4.51 10.40
N ASP A 18 -1.87 4.75 11.21
CA ASP A 18 -1.00 5.93 11.06
C ASP A 18 -0.34 5.98 9.67
N ALA A 19 0.08 4.81 9.15
CA ALA A 19 0.66 4.71 7.82
C ALA A 19 -0.35 5.07 6.72
N TRP A 20 -1.56 4.52 6.76
CA TRP A 20 -2.62 4.87 5.81
C TRP A 20 -3.10 6.32 5.94
N GLU A 21 -3.10 6.88 7.14
CA GLU A 21 -3.40 8.30 7.34
C GLU A 21 -2.40 9.17 6.59
N SER A 22 -1.11 8.83 6.67
CA SER A 22 -0.06 9.56 5.94
C SER A 22 -0.17 9.44 4.42
N LEU A 23 -0.74 8.33 3.93
CA LEU A 23 -1.04 8.10 2.52
C LEU A 23 -2.34 8.81 2.08
N GLY A 24 -3.02 9.49 3.00
CA GLY A 24 -4.18 10.31 2.70
C GLY A 24 -5.53 9.64 2.95
N ILE A 25 -5.59 8.49 3.61
CA ILE A 25 -6.87 7.93 4.06
C ILE A 25 -7.32 8.71 5.31
N ALA A 26 -8.51 9.31 5.27
CA ALA A 26 -9.02 10.11 6.36
C ALA A 26 -9.53 9.19 7.49
N PHE A 27 -8.79 9.16 8.60
CA PHE A 27 -9.26 8.62 9.88
C PHE A 27 -9.64 9.74 10.84
N VAL A 28 -10.43 9.42 11.88
CA VAL A 28 -10.69 10.36 12.98
C VAL A 28 -9.36 10.67 13.64
N PHE A 29 -8.97 11.95 13.62
CA PHE A 29 -7.63 12.48 13.85
C PHE A 29 -6.88 11.88 15.04
N ASN A 30 -5.67 11.39 14.77
CA ASN A 30 -4.55 11.57 15.69
C ASN A 30 -3.68 12.70 15.15
N LYS A 31 -3.26 13.64 16.00
CA LYS A 31 -2.23 14.65 15.65
C LYS A 31 -0.84 14.00 15.57
N SER A 32 -0.73 12.81 14.98
CA SER A 32 0.55 12.11 14.88
C SER A 32 1.45 12.78 13.83
N GLN A 33 2.75 12.78 14.11
CA GLN A 33 3.78 13.35 13.25
C GLN A 33 3.69 12.75 11.83
N VAL A 34 3.91 13.59 10.82
CA VAL A 34 3.91 13.18 9.40
C VAL A 34 4.95 12.08 9.19
N ARG A 35 4.52 10.82 9.18
CA ARG A 35 5.35 9.69 8.78
C ARG A 35 5.23 9.55 7.27
N HIS A 36 6.34 9.52 6.52
CA HIS A 36 6.27 9.14 5.11
C HIS A 36 6.22 7.62 5.01
N ALA A 37 5.02 7.05 5.14
CA ALA A 37 4.82 5.62 4.98
C ALA A 37 5.20 5.18 3.57
N ASP A 38 5.65 3.94 3.44
CA ASP A 38 5.98 3.38 2.15
C ASP A 38 4.71 2.73 1.55
N PRO A 39 4.18 3.23 0.42
CA PRO A 39 2.86 2.81 -0.07
C PRO A 39 2.75 1.30 -0.29
N GLU A 40 3.75 0.68 -0.91
CA GLU A 40 3.73 -0.76 -1.20
C GLU A 40 3.90 -1.57 0.07
N PHE A 41 4.81 -1.16 0.95
CA PHE A 41 5.02 -1.87 2.20
C PHE A 41 3.78 -1.79 3.10
N THR A 42 3.15 -0.61 3.21
CA THR A 42 1.90 -0.42 3.96
C THR A 42 0.77 -1.26 3.38
N LEU A 43 0.62 -1.31 2.05
CA LEU A 43 -0.34 -2.20 1.40
C LEU A 43 -0.11 -3.65 1.80
N LEU A 44 1.13 -4.13 1.72
CA LEU A 44 1.46 -5.53 2.04
C LEU A 44 1.30 -5.87 3.52
N GLN A 45 1.64 -4.97 4.42
CA GLN A 45 1.42 -5.15 5.87
C GLN A 45 -0.06 -5.28 6.21
N THR A 46 -0.91 -4.54 5.49
CA THR A 46 -2.36 -4.53 5.76
C THR A 46 -3.05 -5.81 5.32
N LEU A 47 -2.47 -6.60 4.40
CA LEU A 47 -3.09 -7.80 3.85
C LEU A 47 -3.53 -8.81 4.92
N GLY A 48 -2.74 -8.93 6.01
CA GLY A 48 -3.07 -9.83 7.12
C GLY A 48 -4.30 -9.42 7.93
N GLU A 49 -4.62 -8.12 7.94
CA GLU A 49 -5.75 -7.57 8.69
C GLU A 49 -7.04 -7.52 7.87
N LEU A 50 -6.92 -7.62 6.54
CA LEU A 50 -8.07 -7.54 5.66
C LEU A 50 -9.11 -8.61 5.96
N TYR A 51 -8.69 -9.78 6.47
CA TYR A 51 -9.59 -10.85 6.87
C TYR A 51 -10.65 -10.38 7.87
N GLU A 52 -10.31 -9.48 8.78
CA GLU A 52 -11.19 -8.96 9.83
C GLU A 52 -11.75 -7.58 9.49
N ASP A 53 -10.97 -6.71 8.84
CA ASP A 53 -11.37 -5.35 8.51
C ASP A 53 -11.73 -5.15 7.03
N ARG A 54 -12.98 -5.46 6.69
CA ARG A 54 -13.54 -5.19 5.36
C ARG A 54 -13.68 -3.70 5.06
N LYS A 55 -13.76 -2.82 6.07
CA LYS A 55 -13.85 -1.37 5.84
C LYS A 55 -12.51 -0.84 5.34
N MET A 56 -11.40 -1.33 5.91
CA MET A 56 -10.06 -1.02 5.44
C MET A 56 -9.89 -1.45 3.97
N LEU A 57 -10.34 -2.65 3.59
CA LEU A 57 -10.31 -3.08 2.18
C LEU A 57 -11.03 -2.10 1.24
N LYS A 58 -12.24 -1.65 1.61
CA LYS A 58 -12.98 -0.66 0.81
C LYS A 58 -12.23 0.67 0.67
N LEU A 59 -11.54 1.10 1.73
CA LEU A 59 -10.71 2.32 1.73
C LEU A 59 -9.47 2.14 0.85
N ILE A 60 -8.81 0.98 0.90
CA ILE A 60 -7.67 0.66 0.04
C ILE A 60 -8.06 0.66 -1.43
N LEU A 61 -9.21 0.06 -1.79
CA LEU A 61 -9.70 0.07 -3.18
C LEU A 61 -9.99 1.50 -3.67
N ALA A 62 -10.59 2.34 -2.83
CA ALA A 62 -10.81 3.75 -3.15
C ALA A 62 -9.49 4.52 -3.30
N TRP A 63 -8.52 4.27 -2.41
CA TRP A 63 -7.20 4.88 -2.48
C TRP A 63 -6.44 4.44 -3.73
N LEU A 64 -6.47 3.16 -4.08
CA LEU A 64 -5.82 2.64 -5.30
C LEU A 64 -6.44 3.26 -6.55
N ARG A 65 -7.76 3.46 -6.59
CA ARG A 65 -8.39 4.15 -7.73
C ARG A 65 -7.79 5.54 -7.99
N GLU A 66 -7.52 6.31 -6.93
CA GLU A 66 -6.97 7.66 -7.01
C GLU A 66 -5.44 7.67 -7.25
N TYR A 67 -4.71 6.75 -6.62
CA TYR A 67 -3.24 6.75 -6.58
C TYR A 67 -2.57 5.64 -7.39
N ARG A 68 -3.31 4.80 -8.13
CA ARG A 68 -2.77 3.62 -8.85
C ARG A 68 -1.56 3.93 -9.70
N GLU A 69 -1.55 5.06 -10.41
CA GLU A 69 -0.43 5.46 -11.28
C GLU A 69 0.89 5.59 -10.52
N LEU A 70 0.81 6.00 -9.25
CA LEU A 70 1.93 6.20 -8.34
C LEU A 70 2.32 4.93 -7.54
N ILE A 71 1.66 3.78 -7.77
CA ILE A 71 2.06 2.49 -7.20
C ILE A 71 3.09 1.78 -8.07
N HIS A 72 4.21 1.42 -7.44
CA HIS A 72 5.31 0.72 -8.09
C HIS A 72 5.07 -0.80 -8.08
N VAL A 73 4.39 -1.28 -9.11
CA VAL A 73 3.97 -2.69 -9.22
C VAL A 73 5.15 -3.68 -9.18
N GLU A 74 6.29 -3.39 -9.82
CA GLU A 74 7.48 -4.24 -9.74
C GLU A 74 8.05 -4.31 -8.31
N ARG A 75 7.87 -3.26 -7.51
CA ARG A 75 8.26 -3.25 -6.11
C ARG A 75 7.31 -4.06 -5.25
N VAL A 76 6.00 -3.96 -5.47
CA VAL A 76 5.00 -4.85 -4.84
C VAL A 76 5.38 -6.31 -5.08
N LYS A 77 5.71 -6.66 -6.33
CA LYS A 77 6.17 -7.99 -6.73
C LYS A 77 7.42 -8.42 -5.94
N ALA A 78 8.45 -7.57 -5.88
CA ALA A 78 9.68 -7.86 -5.16
C ALA A 78 9.47 -8.08 -3.65
N LEU A 79 8.63 -7.27 -3.02
CA LEU A 79 8.31 -7.39 -1.59
C LEU A 79 7.38 -8.58 -1.28
N SER A 80 6.59 -9.03 -2.25
CA SER A 80 5.64 -10.14 -2.08
C SER A 80 6.27 -11.55 -2.10
N VAL A 81 7.60 -11.66 -2.20
CA VAL A 81 8.30 -12.96 -2.35
C VAL A 81 8.04 -13.89 -1.16
N ASN A 82 7.91 -13.36 0.06
CA ASN A 82 7.77 -14.16 1.29
C ASN A 82 6.38 -14.08 1.93
N LEU A 83 5.36 -13.64 1.18
CA LEU A 83 3.99 -13.58 1.71
C LEU A 83 3.41 -14.98 1.90
N SER A 84 2.59 -15.13 2.94
CA SER A 84 1.80 -16.34 3.17
C SER A 84 0.79 -16.56 2.03
N PRO A 85 0.31 -17.80 1.82
CA PRO A 85 -0.67 -18.08 0.77
C PRO A 85 -1.94 -17.23 0.84
N ILE A 86 -2.46 -16.97 2.06
CA ILE A 86 -3.63 -16.11 2.27
C ILE A 86 -3.36 -14.66 1.88
N ASN A 87 -2.19 -14.11 2.23
CA ASN A 87 -1.83 -12.73 1.87
C ASN A 87 -1.59 -12.61 0.36
N LEU A 88 -1.01 -13.64 -0.27
CA LEU A 88 -0.90 -13.70 -1.73
C LEU A 88 -2.27 -13.71 -2.41
N ALA A 89 -3.24 -14.44 -1.86
CA ALA A 89 -4.61 -14.45 -2.38
C ALA A 89 -5.23 -13.06 -2.31
N TRP A 90 -5.17 -12.38 -1.16
CA TRP A 90 -5.65 -10.99 -1.02
C TRP A 90 -4.98 -10.04 -2.01
N LEU A 91 -3.66 -10.14 -2.16
CA LEU A 91 -2.91 -9.33 -3.12
C LEU A 91 -3.35 -9.61 -4.57
N GLY A 92 -3.58 -10.88 -4.91
CA GLY A 92 -4.08 -11.31 -6.22
C GLY A 92 -5.46 -10.72 -6.52
N CYS A 93 -6.38 -10.78 -5.56
CA CYS A 93 -7.72 -10.20 -5.69
C CYS A 93 -7.68 -8.68 -5.91
N ILE A 94 -6.87 -7.97 -5.11
CA ILE A 94 -6.71 -6.52 -5.25
C ILE A 94 -6.12 -6.19 -6.62
N ALA A 95 -5.09 -6.92 -7.06
CA ALA A 95 -4.47 -6.72 -8.37
C ALA A 95 -5.44 -7.00 -9.52
N LEU A 96 -6.25 -8.05 -9.43
CA LEU A 96 -7.28 -8.39 -10.41
C LEU A 96 -8.38 -7.34 -10.48
N HIS A 97 -8.85 -6.86 -9.33
CA HIS A 97 -9.81 -5.76 -9.27
C HIS A 97 -9.25 -4.49 -9.94
N GLN A 98 -8.00 -4.13 -9.67
CA GLN A 98 -7.35 -2.95 -10.29
C GLN A 98 -7.11 -3.14 -11.80
N ALA A 99 -6.76 -4.35 -12.25
CA ALA A 99 -6.65 -4.65 -13.67
C ALA A 99 -7.99 -4.50 -14.40
N ASN A 100 -9.09 -4.92 -13.77
CA ASN A 100 -10.44 -4.74 -14.30
C ASN A 100 -10.90 -3.27 -14.32
N GLU A 101 -10.38 -2.43 -13.41
CA GLU A 101 -10.54 -0.97 -13.45
C GLU A 101 -9.61 -0.27 -14.48
N GLY A 102 -8.81 -1.04 -15.23
CA GLY A 102 -7.99 -0.55 -16.35
C GLY A 102 -6.48 -0.50 -16.10
N ASP A 103 -5.99 -0.85 -14.89
CA ASP A 103 -4.55 -0.87 -14.61
C ASP A 103 -3.89 -2.20 -15.03
N LEU A 104 -3.56 -2.29 -16.32
CA LEU A 104 -2.98 -3.51 -16.89
C LEU A 104 -1.63 -3.90 -16.29
N ARG A 105 -0.92 -2.99 -15.60
CA ARG A 105 0.36 -3.30 -14.94
C ARG A 105 0.20 -4.35 -13.85
N CYS A 106 -0.97 -4.41 -13.21
CA CYS A 106 -1.30 -5.37 -12.17
C CYS A 106 -1.27 -6.84 -12.64
N HIS A 107 -1.30 -7.11 -13.96
CA HIS A 107 -1.14 -8.48 -14.49
C HIS A 107 0.18 -9.13 -14.06
N VAL A 108 1.22 -8.35 -13.77
CA VAL A 108 2.49 -8.88 -13.24
C VAL A 108 2.29 -9.56 -11.88
N ILE A 109 1.45 -8.96 -11.02
CA ILE A 109 1.13 -9.49 -9.70
C ILE A 109 0.18 -10.69 -9.82
N ILE A 110 -0.82 -10.60 -10.69
CA ILE A 110 -1.76 -11.71 -10.96
C ILE A 110 -0.98 -12.97 -11.35
N ARG A 111 -0.09 -12.88 -12.35
CA ARG A 111 0.74 -14.01 -12.80
C ARG A 111 1.66 -14.54 -11.70
N LEU A 112 2.19 -13.66 -10.85
CA LEU A 112 3.02 -14.08 -9.71
C LEU A 112 2.21 -14.92 -8.73
N VAL A 113 1.00 -14.47 -8.38
CA VAL A 113 0.11 -15.14 -7.43
C VAL A 113 -0.35 -16.48 -8.02
N GLU A 114 -0.78 -16.52 -9.28
CA GLU A 114 -1.16 -17.76 -9.98
C GLU A 114 0.00 -18.78 -10.02
N LYS A 115 1.23 -18.32 -10.27
CA LYS A 115 2.42 -19.18 -10.25
C LYS A 115 2.68 -19.79 -8.86
N LYS A 116 2.39 -19.05 -7.78
CA LYS A 116 2.69 -19.47 -6.41
C LYS A 116 1.58 -20.30 -5.76
N LEU A 117 0.32 -19.91 -5.97
CA LEU A 117 -0.84 -20.61 -5.40
C LEU A 117 -1.31 -21.77 -6.28
N GLY A 118 -0.86 -21.81 -7.54
CA GLY A 118 -1.39 -22.69 -8.56
C GLY A 118 -2.65 -22.12 -9.20
N LYS A 119 -3.12 -22.79 -10.26
CA LYS A 119 -4.29 -22.37 -11.04
C LYS A 119 -5.59 -22.41 -10.23
N TYR A 120 -5.63 -23.24 -9.18
CA TYR A 120 -6.74 -23.34 -8.24
C TYR A 120 -6.24 -22.90 -6.87
N ALA A 121 -6.44 -21.62 -6.56
CA ALA A 121 -6.07 -21.09 -5.26
C ALA A 121 -6.80 -21.89 -4.15
N PRO A 122 -6.14 -22.12 -3.00
CA PRO A 122 -6.77 -22.81 -1.89
C PRO A 122 -8.03 -22.05 -1.44
N TYR A 123 -9.08 -22.80 -1.11
CA TYR A 123 -10.28 -22.21 -0.55
C TYR A 123 -10.01 -21.73 0.87
N PHE A 124 -10.19 -20.44 1.11
CA PHE A 124 -10.04 -19.87 2.44
C PHE A 124 -11.41 -19.79 3.11
N LYS A 125 -11.53 -20.42 4.28
CA LYS A 125 -12.77 -20.40 5.06
C LYS A 125 -13.04 -18.97 5.53
N MET A 126 -14.18 -18.42 5.15
CA MET A 126 -14.61 -17.09 5.57
C MET A 126 -15.36 -17.12 6.90
N THR A 127 -15.57 -15.95 7.49
CA THR A 127 -16.37 -15.80 8.71
C THR A 127 -17.83 -16.17 8.45
N HIS A 128 -18.56 -16.58 9.50
CA HIS A 128 -19.98 -16.86 9.37
C HIS A 128 -20.77 -15.64 8.84
N PHE A 129 -20.34 -14.44 9.24
CA PHE A 129 -20.93 -13.19 8.79
C PHE A 129 -20.72 -12.93 7.29
N ASP A 130 -19.52 -13.17 6.78
CA ASP A 130 -19.25 -13.08 5.33
C ASP A 130 -20.12 -14.06 4.54
N ALA A 131 -20.29 -15.29 5.03
CA ALA A 131 -21.14 -16.28 4.36
C ALA A 131 -22.61 -15.83 4.29
N LEU A 132 -23.13 -15.24 5.38
CA LEU A 132 -24.49 -14.68 5.40
C LEU A 132 -24.63 -13.49 4.45
N GLN A 133 -23.66 -12.57 4.46
CA GLN A 133 -23.68 -11.43 3.55
C GLN A 133 -23.52 -11.84 2.09
N GLY A 134 -22.67 -12.83 1.78
CA GLY A 134 -22.48 -13.36 0.44
C GLY A 134 -23.76 -13.99 -0.12
N LYS A 135 -24.55 -14.67 0.72
CA LYS A 135 -25.89 -15.16 0.31
C LYS A 135 -26.86 -14.03 -0.06
N ARG A 136 -26.74 -12.86 0.58
CA ARG A 136 -27.65 -11.72 0.36
C ARG A 136 -27.22 -10.82 -0.79
N LEU A 137 -25.92 -10.51 -0.88
CA LEU A 137 -25.36 -9.51 -1.80
C LEU A 137 -24.66 -10.14 -3.01
N GLY A 138 -24.51 -11.46 -3.02
CA GLY A 138 -23.63 -12.16 -3.96
C GLY A 138 -22.18 -12.15 -3.49
N VAL A 139 -21.38 -13.03 -4.11
CA VAL A 139 -19.95 -13.14 -3.90
C VAL A 139 -19.23 -12.25 -4.91
N ASP A 140 -18.16 -11.56 -4.47
CA ASP A 140 -17.33 -10.79 -5.37
C ASP A 140 -16.55 -11.71 -6.33
N PRO A 141 -16.75 -11.60 -7.66
CA PRO A 141 -16.15 -12.52 -8.63
C PRO A 141 -14.62 -12.42 -8.66
N PHE A 142 -14.06 -11.23 -8.41
CA PHE A 142 -12.60 -11.05 -8.42
C PHE A 142 -11.94 -11.71 -7.22
N PHE A 143 -12.61 -11.68 -6.07
CA PHE A 143 -12.08 -12.31 -4.86
C PHE A 143 -12.31 -13.83 -4.86
N ALA A 144 -13.43 -14.28 -5.41
CA ALA A 144 -13.71 -15.70 -5.58
C ALA A 144 -12.63 -16.42 -6.41
N GLN A 145 -12.05 -15.75 -7.42
CA GLN A 145 -11.03 -16.33 -8.29
C GLN A 145 -9.77 -16.79 -7.55
N PHE A 146 -9.41 -16.13 -6.44
CA PHE A 146 -8.29 -16.55 -5.58
C PHE A 146 -8.74 -17.23 -4.28
N GLY A 147 -9.93 -17.82 -4.28
CA GLY A 147 -10.42 -18.62 -3.16
C GLY A 147 -10.92 -17.81 -1.95
N LEU A 148 -11.25 -16.52 -2.15
CA LEU A 148 -11.77 -15.62 -1.13
C LEU A 148 -13.25 -15.28 -1.42
N PRO A 149 -14.22 -16.12 -1.02
CA PRO A 149 -15.64 -15.91 -1.32
C PRO A 149 -16.27 -14.86 -0.40
N ILE A 150 -15.81 -13.61 -0.51
CA ILE A 150 -16.34 -12.49 0.27
C ILE A 150 -17.57 -11.86 -0.40
N PRO A 151 -18.44 -11.17 0.36
CA PRO A 151 -19.57 -10.44 -0.22
C PRO A 151 -19.09 -9.40 -1.23
N CYS A 152 -19.90 -9.13 -2.26
CA CYS A 152 -19.62 -8.10 -3.25
C CYS A 152 -19.24 -6.77 -2.58
N LEU A 153 -18.06 -6.23 -2.92
CA LEU A 153 -17.54 -5.00 -2.32
C LEU A 153 -17.69 -3.83 -3.27
N GLN A 154 -18.09 -2.69 -2.72
CA GLN A 154 -17.94 -1.40 -3.37
C GLN A 154 -16.83 -0.63 -2.65
N ALA A 155 -15.98 0.03 -3.43
CA ALA A 155 -14.99 0.96 -2.92
C ALA A 155 -15.66 2.01 -2.02
N ALA A 156 -14.92 2.49 -1.02
CA ALA A 156 -15.40 3.55 -0.17
C ALA A 156 -15.62 4.86 -0.96
N ASP A 157 -16.40 5.77 -0.38
CA ASP A 157 -16.59 7.13 -0.91
C ASP A 157 -15.24 7.86 -0.99
N GLU A 158 -14.97 8.49 -2.13
CA GLU A 158 -13.78 9.29 -2.43
C GLU A 158 -13.57 10.43 -1.42
N ARG A 159 -14.63 10.91 -0.76
CA ARG A 159 -14.54 11.90 0.34
C ARG A 159 -13.72 11.41 1.54
N LYS A 160 -13.52 10.09 1.67
CA LYS A 160 -12.64 9.51 2.70
C LYS A 160 -11.17 9.50 2.30
N ILE A 161 -10.86 9.89 1.06
CA ILE A 161 -9.51 10.04 0.54
C ILE A 161 -9.19 11.53 0.49
N ARG A 162 -8.09 11.93 1.11
CA ARG A 162 -7.62 13.31 1.08
C ARG A 162 -7.27 13.69 -0.37
N PRO A 163 -7.52 14.96 -0.78
CA PRO A 163 -7.24 15.39 -2.15
C PRO A 163 -5.79 15.14 -2.57
N ARG A 164 -5.61 14.60 -3.78
CA ARG A 164 -4.30 14.23 -4.35
C ARG A 164 -3.24 15.33 -4.25
N LYS A 165 -3.61 16.58 -4.52
CA LYS A 165 -2.72 17.74 -4.40
C LYS A 165 -2.13 17.89 -2.99
N HIS A 166 -2.96 17.67 -1.96
CA HIS A 166 -2.53 17.79 -0.57
C HIS A 166 -1.58 16.66 -0.18
N VAL A 167 -1.96 15.41 -0.49
CA VAL A 167 -1.16 14.23 -0.13
C VAL A 167 0.17 14.22 -0.85
N ILE A 168 0.22 14.54 -2.15
CA ILE A 168 1.48 14.61 -2.90
C ILE A 168 2.41 15.70 -2.35
N ALA A 169 1.87 16.85 -1.93
CA ALA A 169 2.69 17.91 -1.35
C ALA A 169 3.37 17.48 -0.05
N SER A 170 2.67 16.67 0.76
CA SER A 170 3.17 16.20 2.06
C SER A 170 3.87 14.84 2.02
N HIS A 171 3.74 14.03 0.97
CA HIS A 171 4.20 12.64 0.96
C HIS A 171 5.33 12.38 -0.03
N LEU A 172 6.55 12.23 0.50
CA LEU A 172 7.78 12.20 -0.29
C LEU A 172 7.81 11.07 -1.35
N TRP A 173 7.33 9.86 -1.02
CA TRP A 173 7.28 8.76 -1.99
C TRP A 173 6.44 9.09 -3.22
N LEU A 174 5.24 9.63 -3.00
CA LEU A 174 4.30 9.94 -4.07
C LEU A 174 4.80 11.12 -4.91
N ARG A 175 5.42 12.11 -4.26
CA ARG A 175 6.04 13.25 -4.93
C ARG A 175 7.21 12.84 -5.82
N MET A 176 8.11 11.99 -5.33
CA MET A 176 9.25 11.52 -6.12
C MET A 176 8.80 10.67 -7.30
N ARG A 177 7.76 9.87 -7.16
CA ARG A 177 7.18 9.11 -8.28
C ARG A 177 6.44 9.98 -9.29
N LEU A 178 5.83 11.08 -8.84
CA LEU A 178 5.29 12.06 -9.77
C LEU A 178 6.41 12.74 -10.58
N LEU A 179 7.55 13.02 -9.96
CA LEU A 179 8.68 13.70 -10.61
C LEU A 179 9.48 12.79 -11.55
N PHE A 180 9.86 11.60 -11.08
CA PHE A 180 10.73 10.68 -11.81
C PHE A 180 9.98 9.56 -12.55
N GLY A 181 8.66 9.50 -12.39
CA GLY A 181 7.86 8.34 -12.76
C GLY A 181 7.91 7.23 -11.70
N THR A 182 6.98 6.29 -11.80
CA THR A 182 6.83 5.17 -10.87
C THR A 182 7.84 4.07 -11.15
N ASN A 183 9.09 4.27 -10.72
CA ASN A 183 10.23 3.38 -10.96
C ASN A 183 11.23 3.36 -9.79
N TRP A 184 12.25 2.51 -9.89
CA TRP A 184 13.29 2.38 -8.87
C TRP A 184 14.09 3.66 -8.62
N ARG A 185 14.28 4.54 -9.63
CA ARG A 185 15.01 5.80 -9.43
C ARG A 185 14.28 6.71 -8.44
N ALA A 186 12.96 6.81 -8.57
CA ALA A 186 12.12 7.57 -7.64
C ALA A 186 12.27 7.06 -6.20
N ASP A 187 12.17 5.73 -6.03
CA ASP A 187 12.22 5.09 -4.71
C ASP A 187 13.62 5.21 -4.06
N ILE A 188 14.68 5.10 -4.86
CA ILE A 188 16.06 5.30 -4.40
C ILE A 188 16.29 6.76 -3.98
N ALA A 189 15.75 7.72 -4.72
CA ALA A 189 15.82 9.13 -4.32
C ALA A 189 15.16 9.37 -2.95
N VAL A 190 14.02 8.73 -2.67
CA VAL A 190 13.37 8.81 -1.34
C VAL A 190 14.27 8.25 -0.25
N VAL A 191 14.89 7.09 -0.48
CA VAL A 191 15.82 6.46 0.47
C VAL A 191 17.01 7.35 0.78
N MET A 192 17.59 7.99 -0.25
CA MET A 192 18.71 8.93 -0.12
C MET A 192 18.31 10.19 0.65
N ILE A 193 17.23 10.88 0.22
CA ILE A 193 16.74 12.12 0.86
C ILE A 193 16.40 11.91 2.33
N ARG A 194 15.84 10.75 2.67
CA ARG A 194 15.49 10.41 4.06
C ARG A 194 16.64 9.84 4.88
N GLY A 195 17.82 9.64 4.28
CA GLY A 195 18.96 9.02 4.95
C GLY A 195 18.70 7.61 5.46
N LEU A 196 17.79 6.85 4.81
CA LEU A 196 17.43 5.49 5.24
C LEU A 196 18.54 4.47 4.92
N ALA A 197 19.43 4.80 3.99
CA ALA A 197 20.60 4.01 3.64
C ALA A 197 21.81 4.94 3.41
N GLN A 198 23.00 4.39 3.60
CA GLN A 198 24.28 5.06 3.34
C GLN A 198 24.99 4.48 2.11
N THR A 199 24.52 3.34 1.60
CA THR A 199 25.14 2.63 0.48
C THR A 199 24.12 2.07 -0.50
N PRO A 200 24.51 1.84 -1.77
CA PRO A 200 23.66 1.16 -2.74
C PRO A 200 23.21 -0.24 -2.29
N TYR A 201 24.06 -0.95 -1.56
CA TYR A 201 23.73 -2.28 -1.05
C TYR A 201 22.60 -2.25 -0.01
N GLN A 202 22.68 -1.35 0.97
CA GLN A 202 21.61 -1.15 1.94
C GLN A 202 20.31 -0.73 1.25
N THR A 203 20.40 0.14 0.25
CA THR A 203 19.26 0.57 -0.56
C THR A 203 18.59 -0.60 -1.28
N ALA A 204 19.38 -1.48 -1.92
CA ALA A 204 18.88 -2.67 -2.58
C ALA A 204 18.09 -3.56 -1.59
N LYS A 205 18.60 -3.73 -0.37
CA LYS A 205 17.93 -4.50 0.69
C LYS A 205 16.62 -3.87 1.15
N ILE A 206 16.60 -2.56 1.40
CA ILE A 206 15.40 -1.82 1.83
C ILE A 206 14.32 -1.85 0.75
N LEU A 207 14.70 -1.63 -0.51
CA LEU A 207 13.75 -1.54 -1.61
C LEU A 207 13.35 -2.89 -2.18
N GLY A 208 14.12 -3.95 -1.90
CA GLY A 208 13.93 -5.28 -2.47
C GLY A 208 14.37 -5.40 -3.94
N CYS A 209 15.17 -4.45 -4.45
CA CYS A 209 15.69 -4.50 -5.82
C CYS A 209 17.06 -5.19 -5.89
N ASN A 210 17.52 -5.51 -7.11
CA ASN A 210 18.87 -6.05 -7.29
C ASN A 210 19.95 -4.96 -7.08
N TYR A 211 21.15 -5.38 -6.70
CA TYR A 211 22.25 -4.48 -6.39
C TYR A 211 22.64 -3.58 -7.56
N GLU A 212 22.70 -4.12 -8.78
CA GLU A 212 23.07 -3.38 -9.99
C GLU A 212 22.11 -2.19 -10.26
N THR A 213 20.80 -2.44 -10.11
CA THR A 213 19.76 -1.41 -10.22
C THR A 213 19.93 -0.33 -9.17
N ALA A 214 20.21 -0.72 -7.92
CA ALA A 214 20.47 0.22 -6.85
C ALA A 214 21.73 1.05 -7.13
N TYR A 215 22.84 0.40 -7.49
CA TYR A 215 24.13 1.03 -7.76
C TYR A 215 24.05 2.07 -8.88
N ARG A 216 23.51 1.69 -10.04
CA ARG A 216 23.41 2.59 -11.21
C ARG A 216 22.59 3.85 -10.91
N ASN A 217 21.43 3.68 -10.29
CA ASN A 217 20.56 4.81 -9.94
C ASN A 217 21.16 5.66 -8.81
N TRP A 218 21.71 5.02 -7.77
CA TRP A 218 22.36 5.71 -6.65
C TRP A 218 23.50 6.61 -7.14
N LYS A 219 24.39 6.07 -7.99
CA LYS A 219 25.51 6.84 -8.54
C LYS A 219 25.02 8.07 -9.31
N SER A 220 24.07 7.87 -10.23
CA SER A 220 23.50 8.96 -11.03
C SER A 220 22.77 10.00 -10.18
N LEU A 221 22.07 9.59 -9.12
CA LEU A 221 21.39 10.51 -8.21
C LEU A 221 22.37 11.28 -7.31
N LYS A 222 23.48 10.65 -6.91
CA LYS A 222 24.55 11.27 -6.16
C LYS A 222 25.28 12.35 -6.97
N GLU A 223 25.51 12.11 -8.26
CA GLU A 223 26.06 13.11 -9.19
C GLU A 223 25.17 14.35 -9.34
N THR A 224 23.85 14.18 -9.18
CA THR A 224 22.88 15.30 -9.20
C THR A 224 22.61 15.91 -7.82
N GLU A 225 23.34 15.47 -6.79
CA GLU A 225 23.17 15.94 -5.41
C GLU A 225 21.71 15.84 -4.90
N VAL A 226 20.99 14.76 -5.24
CA VAL A 226 19.54 14.62 -4.95
C VAL A 226 19.21 14.79 -3.46
N GLU A 227 20.16 14.47 -2.59
CA GLU A 227 20.06 14.60 -1.13
C GLU A 227 19.83 16.06 -0.70
N THR A 228 20.33 17.02 -1.48
CA THR A 228 20.17 18.46 -1.24
C THR A 228 18.79 18.98 -1.63
N LEU A 229 17.97 18.18 -2.33
CA LEU A 229 16.56 18.48 -2.57
C LEU A 229 15.73 18.41 -1.29
N GLY A 230 16.37 18.33 -0.11
CA GLY A 230 15.81 18.45 1.23
C GLY A 230 14.69 19.48 1.27
N PHE A 231 13.47 18.97 1.19
CA PHE A 231 12.29 19.80 1.13
C PHE A 231 12.09 20.40 2.52
N VAL A 232 12.28 21.71 2.64
CA VAL A 232 11.82 22.49 3.79
C VAL A 232 10.31 22.37 3.82
N VAL A 233 9.79 21.43 4.62
CA VAL A 233 8.37 21.40 4.97
C VAL A 233 8.14 22.63 5.85
N LYS A 234 7.72 23.73 5.22
CA LYS A 234 7.27 24.93 5.93
C LYS A 234 6.02 24.63 6.74
#